data_AF-A0A402AR68-F1
#
_entry.id   AF-A0A402AR68-F1
#
_cell.length_a   1.000
_cell.length_b   1.000
_cell.length_c   1.000
_cell.angle_alpha   90.00
_cell.angle_beta   90.00
_cell.angle_gamma   90.00
#
_symmetry.space_group_name_H-M   'P 1'
#
loop_
_entity.id
_entity.type
_entity.pdbx_description
1 polymer ?
#
loop_
_entity_poly.entity_id
_entity_poly.type
_entity_poly.pdbx_seq_one_letter_code
_entity_poly.pdbx_strand_id
1 'polypeptide(L)'
;MHGIMYQPKVGDVLDTLDTPAMIVDLALMDENIASLMKRFQARNIQVRPHLKTVKSSELALRLLAAGAIGGCVAKVSEAEVMVEGGVEDLLITTEIVGKPKLARLVALLQNHPLIKVVVDSVAGAQALNQAMGEAALQANVLLDLNVGRIAVV
;
A
#
# COMPACT_ATOMS: atom_id res chain seq x y z
N MET A 1 -16.06 -15.33 -27.48
CA MET A 1 -17.36 -15.39 -26.79
C MET A 1 -17.21 -14.69 -25.46
N HIS A 2 -17.54 -13.40 -25.38
CA HIS A 2 -17.56 -12.67 -24.11
C HIS A 2 -18.82 -13.10 -23.36
N GLY A 3 -18.65 -14.01 -22.38
CA GLY A 3 -19.73 -14.38 -21.48
C GLY A 3 -20.28 -13.12 -20.81
N ILE A 4 -21.60 -13.05 -20.69
CA ILE A 4 -22.30 -11.96 -20.00
C ILE A 4 -21.70 -11.89 -18.59
N MET A 5 -20.90 -10.86 -18.31
CA MET A 5 -20.37 -10.63 -16.98
C MET A 5 -21.52 -10.22 -16.09
N TYR A 6 -21.78 -11.01 -15.06
CA TYR A 6 -22.66 -10.63 -13.96
C TYR A 6 -22.16 -9.29 -13.39
N GLN A 7 -22.99 -8.25 -13.50
CA GLN A 7 -22.68 -6.90 -13.02
C GLN A 7 -23.81 -6.44 -12.10
N PRO A 8 -23.61 -6.51 -10.77
CA PRO A 8 -24.54 -5.91 -9.84
C PRO A 8 -24.62 -4.40 -10.08
N LYS A 9 -25.82 -3.86 -9.98
CA LYS A 9 -26.11 -2.44 -10.14
C LYS A 9 -26.28 -1.78 -8.78
N VAL A 10 -25.97 -0.49 -8.74
CA VAL A 10 -26.28 0.33 -7.57
C VAL A 10 -27.79 0.28 -7.32
N GLY A 11 -28.17 -0.12 -6.11
CA GLY A 11 -29.57 -0.29 -5.70
C GLY A 11 -30.07 -1.74 -5.69
N ASP A 12 -29.30 -2.70 -6.22
CA ASP A 12 -29.62 -4.13 -6.09
C ASP A 12 -29.64 -4.55 -4.61
N VAL A 13 -30.58 -5.41 -4.25
CA VAL A 13 -30.68 -5.95 -2.88
C VAL A 13 -29.69 -7.10 -2.69
N LEU A 14 -29.14 -7.25 -1.48
CA LEU A 14 -28.10 -8.23 -1.17
C LEU A 14 -28.48 -9.67 -1.58
N ASP A 15 -29.74 -10.06 -1.36
CA ASP A 15 -30.23 -11.40 -1.67
C ASP A 15 -30.35 -11.69 -3.17
N THR A 16 -30.28 -10.65 -4.02
CA THR A 16 -30.26 -10.82 -5.49
C THR A 16 -28.85 -11.00 -6.03
N LEU A 17 -27.83 -10.89 -5.18
CA LEU A 17 -26.46 -11.00 -5.63
C LEU A 17 -26.09 -12.45 -5.95
N ASP A 18 -25.54 -12.69 -7.14
CA ASP A 18 -24.99 -14.00 -7.49
C ASP A 18 -23.82 -14.36 -6.56
N THR A 19 -23.79 -15.60 -6.09
CA THR A 19 -22.82 -16.08 -5.09
C THR A 19 -21.83 -17.07 -5.69
N PRO A 20 -20.53 -17.03 -5.32
CA PRO A 20 -19.95 -16.26 -4.22
C PRO A 20 -19.69 -14.78 -4.55
N ALA A 21 -20.00 -13.90 -3.61
CA ALA A 21 -19.70 -12.46 -3.69
C ALA A 21 -18.94 -11.98 -2.44
N MET A 22 -17.94 -11.11 -2.65
CA MET A 22 -17.27 -10.40 -1.56
C MET A 22 -17.97 -9.05 -1.35
N ILE A 23 -18.53 -8.86 -0.15
CA ILE A 23 -19.35 -7.69 0.19
C ILE A 23 -18.67 -6.93 1.32
N VAL A 24 -18.73 -5.60 1.25
CA VAL A 24 -18.26 -4.70 2.30
C VAL A 24 -19.44 -3.85 2.77
N ASP A 25 -19.74 -3.91 4.06
CA ASP A 25 -20.67 -2.98 4.69
C ASP A 25 -19.96 -1.62 4.85
N LEU A 26 -20.38 -0.63 4.08
CA LEU A 26 -19.77 0.69 4.05
C LEU A 26 -19.99 1.46 5.37
N ALA A 27 -21.15 1.32 6.00
CA ALA A 27 -21.44 2.02 7.25
C ALA A 27 -20.56 1.48 8.39
N LEU A 28 -20.48 0.16 8.51
CA LEU A 28 -19.60 -0.49 9.49
C LEU A 28 -18.12 -0.19 9.21
N MET A 29 -17.72 -0.12 7.94
CA MET A 29 -16.37 0.27 7.56
C MET A 29 -16.06 1.70 8.01
N ASP A 30 -16.93 2.65 7.72
CA ASP A 30 -16.75 4.06 8.10
C ASP A 30 -16.70 4.24 9.62
N GLU A 31 -17.52 3.50 10.39
CA GLU A 31 -17.44 3.45 11.85
C GLU A 31 -16.10 2.91 12.36
N ASN A 32 -15.60 1.83 11.74
CA ASN A 32 -14.30 1.25 12.09
C ASN A 32 -13.15 2.22 11.80
N ILE A 33 -13.20 2.93 10.68
CA ILE A 33 -12.22 3.95 10.32
C ILE A 33 -12.26 5.09 11.35
N ALA A 34 -13.44 5.61 11.68
CA ALA A 34 -13.59 6.67 12.67
C ALA A 34 -13.07 6.25 14.06
N SER A 35 -13.37 5.02 14.48
CA SER A 35 -12.87 4.44 15.73
C SER A 35 -11.34 4.35 15.77
N LEU A 36 -10.73 3.88 14.68
CA LEU A 36 -9.27 3.83 14.52
C LEU A 36 -8.65 5.22 14.68
N MET A 37 -9.15 6.22 13.94
CA MET A 37 -8.59 7.56 13.95
C MET A 37 -8.75 8.23 15.33
N LYS A 38 -9.94 8.13 15.94
CA LYS A 38 -10.21 8.64 17.28
C LYS A 38 -9.27 8.05 18.34
N ARG A 39 -8.91 6.77 18.22
CA ARG A 39 -8.00 6.10 19.16
C ARG A 39 -6.60 6.72 19.18
N PHE A 40 -6.12 7.28 18.08
CA PHE A 40 -4.76 7.83 17.98
C PHE A 40 -4.70 9.35 17.95
N GLN A 41 -5.84 10.04 17.75
CA GLN A 41 -5.94 11.50 17.69
C GLN A 41 -5.27 12.22 18.87
N ALA A 42 -5.44 11.72 20.10
CA ALA A 42 -4.87 12.34 21.30
C ALA A 42 -3.39 12.02 21.56
N ARG A 43 -2.76 11.13 20.78
CA ARG A 43 -1.47 10.52 21.11
C ARG A 43 -0.27 11.06 20.31
N ASN A 44 -0.44 12.09 19.47
CA ASN A 44 0.58 12.53 18.50
C ASN A 44 1.18 11.36 17.68
N ILE A 45 0.35 10.35 17.40
CA ILE A 45 0.70 9.17 16.61
C ILE A 45 -0.01 9.30 15.27
N GLN A 46 0.75 9.16 14.19
CA GLN A 46 0.21 9.17 12.84
C GLN A 46 -0.12 7.73 12.41
N VAL A 47 -1.26 7.55 11.75
CA VAL A 47 -1.75 6.22 11.35
C VAL A 47 -1.44 5.99 9.87
N ARG A 48 -0.58 5.00 9.57
CA ARG A 48 -0.33 4.51 8.21
C ARG A 48 -0.89 3.09 8.04
N PRO A 49 -2.06 2.91 7.41
CA PRO A 49 -2.71 1.61 7.29
C PRO A 49 -1.98 0.70 6.31
N HIS A 50 -2.02 -0.61 6.56
CA HIS A 50 -1.49 -1.61 5.63
C HIS A 50 -2.56 -2.06 4.64
N LEU A 51 -2.34 -1.74 3.36
CA LEU A 51 -3.29 -1.93 2.27
C LEU A 51 -3.26 -3.33 1.65
N LYS A 52 -2.41 -4.24 2.15
CA LYS A 52 -2.36 -5.64 1.65
C LYS A 52 -3.66 -6.41 1.86
N THR A 53 -4.45 -6.00 2.85
CA THR A 53 -5.75 -6.61 3.17
C THR A 53 -6.83 -6.08 2.24
N VAL A 54 -6.79 -4.79 1.95
CA VAL A 54 -7.86 -4.08 1.24
C VAL A 54 -7.68 -4.13 -0.27
N LYS A 55 -6.45 -3.95 -0.75
CA LYS A 55 -6.05 -3.95 -2.17
C LYS A 55 -6.97 -3.13 -3.09
N SER A 56 -7.55 -2.05 -2.56
CA SER A 56 -8.40 -1.09 -3.26
C SER A 56 -7.89 0.31 -2.99
N SER A 57 -7.58 1.04 -4.07
CA SER A 57 -7.16 2.44 -4.00
C SER A 57 -8.28 3.35 -3.50
N GLU A 58 -9.52 3.12 -3.91
CA GLU A 58 -10.71 3.85 -3.42
C GLU A 58 -10.81 3.78 -1.89
N LEU A 59 -10.65 2.60 -1.31
CA LEU A 59 -10.68 2.44 0.14
C LEU A 59 -9.45 3.03 0.83
N ALA A 60 -8.29 3.02 0.17
CA ALA A 60 -7.10 3.71 0.67
C ALA A 60 -7.33 5.23 0.70
N LEU A 61 -7.92 5.82 -0.34
CA LEU A 61 -8.26 7.25 -0.37
C LEU A 61 -9.27 7.62 0.73
N ARG A 62 -10.23 6.74 1.04
CA ARG A 62 -11.14 6.95 2.19
C ARG A 62 -10.41 7.00 3.52
N LEU A 63 -9.42 6.12 3.73
CA LEU A 63 -8.58 6.15 4.93
C LEU A 63 -7.76 7.46 5.00
N LEU A 64 -7.21 7.92 3.88
CA LEU A 64 -6.50 9.19 3.80
C LEU A 64 -7.41 10.37 4.13
N ALA A 65 -8.64 10.40 3.59
CA ALA A 65 -9.64 11.42 3.88
C ALA A 65 -10.02 11.45 5.37
N ALA A 66 -9.95 10.31 6.07
CA ALA A 66 -10.18 10.22 7.51
C ALA A 66 -8.96 10.65 8.36
N GLY A 67 -7.82 10.99 7.74
CA GLY A 67 -6.61 11.47 8.42
C GLY A 67 -5.47 10.45 8.51
N ALA A 68 -5.54 9.32 7.79
CA ALA A 68 -4.38 8.45 7.62
C ALA A 68 -3.25 9.16 6.85
N ILE A 69 -2.01 8.79 7.15
CA ILE A 69 -0.81 9.27 6.46
C ILE A 69 -0.29 8.23 5.47
N GLY A 70 -0.64 8.41 4.20
CA GLY A 70 -0.22 7.47 3.16
C GLY A 70 -0.72 6.05 3.39
N GLY A 71 0.00 5.06 2.85
CA GLY A 71 -0.31 3.64 3.02
C GLY A 71 0.93 2.76 3.09
N CYS A 72 0.77 1.53 3.59
CA CYS A 72 1.78 0.48 3.52
C CYS A 72 1.35 -0.61 2.53
N VAL A 73 2.25 -1.00 1.62
CA VAL A 73 2.06 -2.10 0.67
C VAL A 73 3.19 -3.12 0.82
N ALA A 74 2.95 -4.36 0.40
CA ALA A 74 3.93 -5.43 0.56
C ALA A 74 4.84 -5.61 -0.67
N LYS A 75 4.47 -5.06 -1.83
CA LYS A 75 5.20 -5.28 -3.09
C LYS A 75 5.19 -4.02 -3.97
N VAL A 76 6.21 -3.90 -4.83
CA VAL A 76 6.29 -2.86 -5.88
C VAL A 76 5.05 -2.87 -6.77
N SER A 77 4.53 -4.05 -7.15
CA SER A 77 3.33 -4.17 -7.97
C SER A 77 2.06 -3.65 -7.27
N GLU A 78 1.99 -3.74 -5.95
CA GLU A 78 0.88 -3.15 -5.20
C GLU A 78 1.03 -1.64 -5.14
N ALA A 79 2.27 -1.13 -5.05
CA ALA A 79 2.54 0.31 -5.10
C ALA A 79 2.12 0.93 -6.43
N GLU A 80 2.46 0.30 -7.55
CA GLU A 80 2.06 0.73 -8.90
C GLU A 80 0.54 0.93 -9.01
N VAL A 81 -0.27 -0.05 -8.60
CA VAL A 81 -1.73 0.05 -8.64
C VAL A 81 -2.26 1.14 -7.70
N MET A 82 -1.62 1.32 -6.54
CA MET A 82 -2.05 2.32 -5.57
C MET A 82 -1.77 3.75 -6.03
N VAL A 83 -0.62 4.00 -6.66
CA VAL A 83 -0.31 5.34 -7.21
C VAL A 83 -1.16 5.68 -8.43
N GLU A 84 -1.50 4.69 -9.27
CA GLU A 84 -2.47 4.88 -10.37
C GLU A 84 -3.84 5.29 -9.83
N GLY A 85 -4.20 4.80 -8.64
CA GLY A 85 -5.39 5.20 -7.90
C GLY A 85 -5.23 6.46 -7.05
N GLY A 86 -4.15 7.23 -7.17
CA GLY A 86 -3.94 8.51 -6.50
C GLY A 86 -3.34 8.44 -5.08
N VAL A 87 -2.87 7.28 -4.62
CA VAL A 87 -2.21 7.13 -3.32
C VAL A 87 -0.70 7.30 -3.48
N GLU A 88 -0.19 8.51 -3.23
CA GLU A 88 1.22 8.86 -3.54
C GLU A 88 2.23 8.51 -2.45
N ASP A 89 1.87 8.70 -1.17
CA ASP A 89 2.75 8.42 -0.04
C ASP A 89 2.62 6.94 0.37
N LEU A 90 3.49 6.08 -0.17
CA LEU A 90 3.50 4.65 0.13
C LEU A 90 4.79 4.21 0.83
N LEU A 91 4.67 3.25 1.74
CA LEU A 91 5.79 2.51 2.30
C LEU A 91 5.71 1.06 1.82
N ILE A 92 6.72 0.60 1.08
CA ILE A 92 6.89 -0.80 0.72
C ILE A 92 7.56 -1.51 1.88
N THR A 93 6.80 -2.31 2.64
CA THR A 93 7.21 -2.91 3.91
C THR A 93 7.87 -4.28 3.73
N THR A 94 8.57 -4.50 2.62
CA THR A 94 9.32 -5.74 2.37
C THR A 94 10.54 -5.41 1.53
N GLU A 95 11.68 -6.00 1.88
CA GLU A 95 12.93 -5.77 1.15
C GLU A 95 12.79 -6.11 -0.34
N ILE A 96 13.28 -5.22 -1.19
CA ILE A 96 13.15 -5.33 -2.64
C ILE A 96 14.39 -6.03 -3.20
N VAL A 97 14.29 -7.35 -3.30
CA VAL A 97 15.37 -8.19 -3.81
C VAL A 97 15.17 -8.55 -5.28
N GLY A 98 16.20 -8.30 -6.09
CA GLY A 98 16.34 -8.72 -7.49
C GLY A 98 16.24 -7.58 -8.49
N LYS A 99 17.11 -7.61 -9.52
CA LYS A 99 17.22 -6.59 -10.57
C LYS A 99 15.87 -6.18 -11.21
N PRO A 100 14.95 -7.11 -11.57
CA PRO A 100 13.69 -6.72 -12.19
C PRO A 100 12.78 -5.89 -11.29
N LYS A 101 12.78 -6.16 -9.98
CA LYS A 101 11.95 -5.39 -9.02
C LYS A 101 12.56 -4.03 -8.73
N LEU A 102 13.89 -3.94 -8.66
CA LEU A 102 14.60 -2.67 -8.52
C LEU A 102 14.39 -1.77 -9.75
N ALA A 103 14.43 -2.32 -10.96
CA ALA A 103 14.15 -1.56 -12.17
C ALA A 103 12.72 -0.98 -12.17
N ARG A 104 11.73 -1.75 -11.72
CA ARG A 104 10.34 -1.27 -11.55
C ARG A 104 10.24 -0.19 -10.47
N LEU A 105 10.93 -0.37 -9.35
CA LEU A 105 10.98 0.64 -8.28
C LEU A 105 11.58 1.96 -8.81
N VAL A 106 12.70 1.89 -9.54
CA VAL A 106 13.35 3.07 -10.16
C VAL A 106 12.35 3.80 -11.06
N ALA A 107 11.70 3.07 -11.98
CA ALA A 107 10.71 3.66 -12.88
C ALA A 107 9.55 4.32 -12.11
N LEU A 108 9.08 3.69 -11.03
CA LEU A 108 8.01 4.22 -10.18
C LEU A 108 8.45 5.51 -9.46
N LEU A 109 9.66 5.54 -8.91
CA LEU A 109 10.20 6.67 -8.16
C LEU A 109 10.45 7.93 -9.01
N GLN A 110 10.57 7.79 -10.34
CA GLN A 110 10.70 8.94 -11.24
C GLN A 110 9.51 9.91 -11.13
N ASN A 111 8.30 9.37 -10.91
CA ASN A 111 7.07 10.15 -10.82
C ASN A 111 6.49 10.19 -9.41
N HIS A 112 6.90 9.28 -8.52
CA HIS A 112 6.35 9.14 -7.17
C HIS A 112 7.45 9.19 -6.10
N PRO A 113 8.11 10.34 -5.90
CA PRO A 113 9.26 10.46 -4.99
C PRO A 113 8.90 10.30 -3.51
N LEU A 114 7.61 10.32 -3.15
CA LEU A 114 7.14 10.11 -1.78
C LEU A 114 7.18 8.65 -1.33
N ILE A 115 7.36 7.71 -2.26
CA ILE A 115 7.45 6.29 -1.95
C ILE A 115 8.71 6.02 -1.10
N LYS A 116 8.51 5.18 -0.11
CA LYS A 116 9.50 4.76 0.87
C LYS A 116 9.68 3.25 0.74
N VAL A 117 10.89 2.79 1.00
CA VAL A 117 11.24 1.36 0.96
C VAL A 117 11.95 0.97 2.26
N VAL A 118 11.92 -0.31 2.56
CA VAL A 118 12.71 -0.88 3.67
C VAL A 118 13.91 -1.63 3.14
N VAL A 119 14.97 -1.65 3.94
CA VAL A 119 16.11 -2.55 3.78
C VAL A 119 16.35 -3.27 5.09
N ASP A 120 16.73 -4.55 5.02
CA ASP A 120 17.05 -5.36 6.19
C ASP A 120 18.42 -6.06 6.09
N SER A 121 19.13 -5.84 4.98
CA SER A 121 20.45 -6.39 4.74
C SER A 121 21.40 -5.38 4.11
N VAL A 122 22.71 -5.53 4.38
CA VAL A 122 23.75 -4.72 3.72
C VAL A 122 23.73 -4.94 2.21
N ALA A 123 23.54 -6.18 1.77
CA ALA A 123 23.49 -6.53 0.34
C ALA A 123 22.29 -5.86 -0.36
N GLY A 124 21.11 -5.87 0.27
CA GLY A 124 19.92 -5.18 -0.23
C GLY A 124 20.10 -3.67 -0.29
N ALA A 125 20.68 -3.07 0.75
CA ALA A 125 21.00 -1.64 0.77
C ALA A 125 22.00 -1.24 -0.33
N GLN A 126 23.04 -2.03 -0.56
CA GLN A 126 24.01 -1.80 -1.64
C GLN A 126 23.37 -1.92 -3.02
N ALA A 127 22.54 -2.95 -3.25
CA ALA A 127 21.84 -3.14 -4.51
C ALA A 127 20.85 -2.00 -4.80
N LEU A 128 20.12 -1.53 -3.77
CA LEU A 128 19.25 -0.36 -3.88
C LEU A 128 20.06 0.90 -4.22
N ASN A 129 21.16 1.16 -3.49
CA ASN A 129 22.01 2.32 -3.73
C ASN A 129 22.60 2.33 -5.14
N GLN A 130 23.05 1.18 -5.64
CA GLN A 130 23.54 1.06 -7.01
C GLN A 130 22.44 1.43 -8.03
N ALA A 131 21.25 0.84 -7.89
CA ALA A 131 20.13 1.10 -8.80
C ALA A 131 19.68 2.57 -8.78
N MET A 132 19.65 3.20 -7.61
CA MET A 132 19.33 4.62 -7.47
C MET A 132 20.41 5.51 -8.09
N GLY A 133 21.69 5.18 -7.89
CA GLY A 133 22.83 5.90 -8.45
C GLY A 133 22.87 5.85 -9.98
N GLU A 134 22.62 4.68 -10.58
CA GLU A 134 22.51 4.52 -12.03
C GLU A 134 21.39 5.37 -12.65
N ALA A 135 20.31 5.61 -11.89
CA ALA A 135 19.16 6.41 -12.32
C ALA A 135 19.22 7.89 -11.87
N ALA A 136 20.27 8.30 -11.14
CA ALA A 136 20.39 9.60 -10.50
C ALA A 136 19.17 9.99 -9.62
N LEU A 137 18.60 9.01 -8.91
CA LEU A 137 17.48 9.18 -8.00
C LEU A 137 17.92 9.04 -6.52
N GLN A 138 17.04 9.46 -5.61
CA GLN A 138 17.17 9.18 -4.18
C GLN A 138 15.92 8.42 -3.72
N ALA A 139 16.11 7.40 -2.89
CA ALA A 139 15.03 6.67 -2.25
C ALA A 139 14.91 7.06 -0.78
N ASN A 140 13.68 7.17 -0.28
CA ASN A 140 13.43 7.26 1.15
C ASN A 140 13.52 5.86 1.76
N VAL A 141 14.51 5.62 2.61
CA VAL A 141 14.82 4.29 3.13
C VAL A 141 14.58 4.21 4.64
N LEU A 142 13.89 3.16 5.07
CA LEU A 142 13.76 2.77 6.47
C LEU A 142 14.55 1.48 6.71
N LEU A 143 15.16 1.36 7.90
CA LEU A 143 15.73 0.10 8.36
C LEU A 143 14.63 -0.75 8.97
N ASP A 144 14.43 -1.97 8.48
CA ASP A 144 13.51 -2.93 9.09
C ASP A 144 14.21 -3.63 10.27
N LEU A 145 13.70 -3.44 11.48
CA LEU A 145 14.35 -3.93 12.70
C LEU A 145 13.69 -5.20 13.21
N ASN A 146 14.53 -6.17 13.58
CA ASN A 146 14.05 -7.39 14.19
C ASN A 146 13.70 -7.18 15.66
N VAL A 147 12.40 -7.27 15.97
CA VAL A 147 11.87 -7.23 17.35
C VAL A 147 11.19 -8.55 17.74
N GLY A 148 11.63 -9.67 17.14
CA GLY A 148 11.07 -11.03 17.35
C GLY A 148 10.44 -11.66 16.11
N ARG A 149 10.84 -11.22 14.90
CA ARG A 149 10.43 -11.77 13.58
C ARG A 149 11.65 -11.92 12.66
N ILE A 150 11.50 -11.91 11.34
CA ILE A 150 12.63 -11.86 10.39
C ILE A 150 12.80 -10.38 10.00
N ALA A 151 13.95 -9.79 10.32
CA ALA A 151 14.45 -8.47 9.93
C ALA A 151 15.93 -8.35 10.40
N VAL A 152 16.59 -7.18 10.26
CA VAL A 152 18.02 -6.95 10.59
C VAL A 152 18.40 -7.60 11.92
N VAL A 153 19.42 -8.47 11.90
CA VAL A 153 20.11 -9.02 13.07
C VAL A 153 21.39 -8.24 13.33
#